data_AF-F2THR7-F1
#
_entry.id   AF-F2THR7-F1
#
_cell.length_a   1.000
_cell.length_b   1.000
_cell.length_c   1.000
_cell.angle_alpha   90.00
_cell.angle_beta   90.00
_cell.angle_gamma   90.00
#
_symmetry.space_group_name_H-M   'P 1'
#
loop_
_entity.id
_entity.type
_entity.pdbx_description
1 polymer ?
#
loop_
_entity_poly.entity_id
_entity_poly.type
_entity_poly.pdbx_seq_one_letter_code
_entity_poly.pdbx_strand_id
1 'polypeptide(L)'
;MPRIGANIDDQAYPKNLFLSIGSRNQPTKSYKHPQKNLRLKMGRILQKRKNRSGAPRVKQRANRLKNGNKKINVLGNAIIAQNWDKKLTLTQNYRRLGLASQLNAPTGGAEKKLADLSSGQQHTDSLHLLPSSTILKMIKPTEARVERDPETGRILRVIHPENDDEVEIAGRKRRKANPLEDPLNEVGQAGLGNPSMSIPGSMSSSAIVQALERQAALEEEALKKKQPRQQSKREEEWLGRLVAKHGDNIGAMVRDRRLNPMQQTEGDIKRRLKKWKEKRGAA
;
A
#
# COMPACT_ATOMS: atom_id res chain seq x y z
N MET A 1 26.13 -42.71 -34.77
CA MET A 1 25.30 -43.89 -35.09
C MET A 1 23.85 -43.62 -34.64
N PRO A 2 22.80 -44.14 -35.31
CA PRO A 2 21.44 -43.58 -35.23
C PRO A 2 20.30 -44.59 -34.92
N ARG A 3 19.03 -44.15 -35.15
CA ARG A 3 17.71 -44.84 -35.02
C ARG A 3 17.17 -44.90 -33.57
N ILE A 4 15.85 -44.87 -33.28
CA ILE A 4 14.59 -44.66 -34.06
C ILE A 4 13.52 -44.09 -33.07
N GLY A 5 12.37 -43.52 -33.42
CA GLY A 5 11.66 -43.26 -34.69
C GLY A 5 10.17 -42.89 -34.42
N ALA A 6 9.31 -42.83 -35.47
CA ALA A 6 7.86 -42.51 -35.46
C ALA A 6 7.48 -41.05 -35.04
N ASN A 7 6.91 -40.15 -35.87
CA ASN A 7 6.20 -40.21 -37.18
C ASN A 7 4.88 -41.03 -37.15
N ILE A 8 3.77 -40.70 -37.83
CA ILE A 8 3.47 -39.82 -38.99
C ILE A 8 1.97 -39.38 -38.92
N ASP A 9 1.37 -38.40 -39.63
CA ASP A 9 1.67 -37.01 -40.04
C ASP A 9 0.34 -36.36 -40.61
N ASP A 10 0.30 -35.05 -40.89
CA ASP A 10 -0.85 -34.28 -41.47
C ASP A 10 -1.08 -34.53 -43.00
N GLN A 11 -2.26 -34.15 -43.57
CA GLN A 11 -2.48 -33.78 -45.00
C GLN A 11 -3.88 -33.12 -45.22
N ALA A 12 -4.10 -32.40 -46.34
CA ALA A 12 -5.22 -31.42 -46.45
C ALA A 12 -5.87 -31.21 -47.86
N TYR A 13 -6.97 -30.42 -47.88
CA TYR A 13 -7.64 -29.80 -49.06
C TYR A 13 -8.44 -30.75 -50.01
N PRO A 14 -9.27 -30.26 -50.98
CA PRO A 14 -9.57 -28.87 -51.39
C PRO A 14 -11.07 -28.46 -51.42
N LYS A 15 -11.34 -27.24 -51.93
CA LYS A 15 -12.66 -26.63 -52.15
C LYS A 15 -13.26 -27.05 -53.51
N ASN A 16 -14.57 -26.86 -53.72
CA ASN A 16 -15.15 -26.83 -55.07
C ASN A 16 -16.35 -25.87 -55.22
N LEU A 17 -16.75 -25.59 -56.46
CA LEU A 17 -17.52 -24.39 -56.84
C LEU A 17 -19.06 -24.49 -56.80
N PHE A 18 -19.66 -23.29 -56.89
CA PHE A 18 -21.08 -22.97 -56.93
C PHE A 18 -21.73 -23.34 -58.27
N LEU A 19 -22.99 -23.83 -58.26
CA LEU A 19 -23.86 -23.87 -59.44
C LEU A 19 -25.32 -23.73 -59.03
N SER A 20 -26.03 -22.81 -59.68
CA SER A 20 -27.46 -22.54 -59.50
C SER A 20 -28.26 -23.19 -60.62
N ILE A 21 -29.37 -23.87 -60.30
CA ILE A 21 -30.67 -23.68 -60.98
C ILE A 21 -31.82 -24.16 -60.06
N GLY A 22 -33.03 -23.65 -60.27
CA GLY A 22 -34.17 -24.56 -60.49
C GLY A 22 -35.18 -24.74 -59.35
N SER A 23 -36.18 -23.85 -59.32
CA SER A 23 -37.45 -24.02 -58.59
C SER A 23 -38.10 -25.41 -58.77
N ARG A 24 -38.62 -25.99 -57.67
CA ARG A 24 -39.97 -26.56 -57.68
C ARG A 24 -40.59 -26.59 -56.28
N ASN A 25 -41.72 -25.90 -56.14
CA ASN A 25 -42.53 -25.86 -54.93
C ASN A 25 -43.46 -27.10 -54.91
N GLN A 26 -43.59 -27.79 -53.77
CA GLN A 26 -44.59 -28.85 -53.56
C GLN A 26 -45.17 -28.78 -52.13
N PRO A 27 -46.49 -28.69 -51.95
CA PRO A 27 -47.10 -28.42 -50.65
C PRO A 27 -47.24 -29.69 -49.80
N THR A 28 -46.34 -29.89 -48.84
CA THR A 28 -46.51 -30.92 -47.81
C THR A 28 -47.67 -30.55 -46.87
N LYS A 29 -48.63 -31.46 -46.71
CA LYS A 29 -49.84 -31.21 -45.91
C LYS A 29 -49.50 -30.94 -44.45
N SER A 30 -49.89 -29.75 -43.97
CA SER A 30 -49.69 -29.30 -42.59
C SER A 30 -50.51 -30.12 -41.58
N TYR A 31 -49.98 -31.28 -41.16
CA TYR A 31 -50.41 -31.94 -39.93
C TYR A 31 -50.00 -31.08 -38.74
N LYS A 32 -50.91 -30.20 -38.31
CA LYS A 32 -50.77 -29.46 -37.04
C LYS A 32 -50.90 -30.43 -35.88
N HIS A 33 -49.80 -31.10 -35.51
CA HIS A 33 -49.66 -31.55 -34.13
C HIS A 33 -49.92 -30.34 -33.22
N PRO A 34 -50.88 -30.40 -32.28
CA PRO A 34 -51.03 -29.37 -31.28
C PRO A 34 -49.84 -29.48 -30.33
N GLN A 35 -48.74 -28.81 -30.68
CA GLN A 35 -47.67 -28.46 -29.77
C GLN A 35 -48.31 -27.66 -28.64
N LYS A 36 -48.78 -28.36 -27.62
CA LYS A 36 -49.32 -27.78 -26.40
C LYS A 36 -48.17 -26.99 -25.80
N ASN A 37 -48.19 -25.68 -26.05
CA ASN A 37 -47.22 -24.72 -25.57
C ASN A 37 -47.38 -24.56 -24.05
N LEU A 38 -47.04 -25.64 -23.33
CA LEU A 38 -46.54 -25.64 -21.98
C LEU A 38 -45.24 -24.84 -22.00
N ARG A 39 -45.42 -23.51 -22.09
CA ARG A 39 -44.45 -22.48 -21.80
C ARG A 39 -44.14 -22.58 -20.30
N LEU A 40 -43.43 -23.66 -19.95
CA LEU A 40 -42.90 -23.94 -18.63
C LEU A 40 -42.13 -22.70 -18.23
N LYS A 41 -42.74 -21.82 -17.41
CA LYS A 41 -42.09 -20.57 -16.96
C LYS A 41 -40.70 -20.94 -16.45
N MET A 42 -39.65 -20.55 -17.17
CA MET A 42 -38.28 -21.06 -17.00
C MET A 42 -37.65 -20.44 -15.75
N GLY A 43 -38.13 -20.90 -14.60
CA GLY A 43 -37.74 -20.48 -13.27
C GLY A 43 -37.59 -21.70 -12.37
N ARG A 44 -36.59 -21.62 -11.49
CA ARG A 44 -36.10 -22.72 -10.64
C ARG A 44 -37.25 -23.34 -9.83
N ILE A 45 -37.37 -24.66 -9.82
CA ILE A 45 -38.50 -25.37 -9.18
C ILE A 45 -38.63 -25.01 -7.69
N LEU A 46 -37.51 -24.80 -7.01
CA LEU A 46 -37.46 -24.31 -5.62
C LEU A 46 -38.11 -22.93 -5.43
N GLN A 47 -37.94 -22.00 -6.38
CA GLN A 47 -38.62 -20.69 -6.36
C GLN A 47 -40.13 -20.86 -6.60
N LYS A 48 -40.54 -21.77 -7.50
CA LYS A 48 -41.96 -22.09 -7.73
C LYS A 48 -42.62 -22.68 -6.47
N ARG A 49 -41.95 -23.60 -5.77
CA ARG A 49 -42.41 -24.13 -4.47
C ARG A 49 -42.49 -23.03 -3.41
N LYS A 50 -41.44 -22.22 -3.23
CA LYS A 50 -41.41 -21.10 -2.27
C LYS A 50 -42.46 -20.01 -2.54
N ASN A 51 -42.88 -19.82 -3.79
CA ASN A 51 -43.95 -18.88 -4.14
C ASN A 51 -45.36 -19.48 -3.97
N ARG A 52 -45.50 -20.80 -3.74
CA ARG A 52 -46.78 -21.50 -3.52
C ARG A 52 -47.03 -21.89 -2.06
N SER A 53 -45.99 -21.92 -1.22
CA SER A 53 -46.02 -22.57 0.10
C SER A 53 -46.79 -21.82 1.21
N GLY A 54 -47.56 -20.77 0.90
CA GLY A 54 -48.33 -19.93 1.84
C GLY A 54 -47.48 -19.06 2.80
N ALA A 55 -46.36 -19.59 3.28
CA ALA A 55 -45.47 -18.95 4.25
C ALA A 55 -44.95 -17.57 3.81
N PRO A 56 -44.82 -16.60 4.74
CA PRO A 56 -44.39 -15.25 4.42
C PRO A 56 -42.98 -15.23 3.81
N ARG A 57 -42.82 -14.52 2.69
CA ARG A 57 -41.53 -14.39 2.00
C ARG A 57 -40.57 -13.54 2.83
N VAL A 58 -39.74 -14.19 3.63
CA VAL A 58 -38.58 -13.56 4.29
C VAL A 58 -37.74 -12.79 3.25
N LYS A 59 -37.64 -11.48 3.44
CA LYS A 59 -36.80 -10.55 2.69
C LYS A 59 -35.72 -10.02 3.64
N GLN A 60 -34.45 -10.22 3.31
CA GLN A 60 -33.37 -9.57 4.06
C GLN A 60 -33.43 -8.06 3.83
N ARG A 61 -33.30 -7.26 4.89
CA ARG A 61 -33.23 -5.79 4.78
C ARG A 61 -31.84 -5.44 4.24
N ALA A 62 -31.80 -4.76 3.08
CA ALA A 62 -30.53 -4.32 2.50
C ALA A 62 -29.95 -3.15 3.32
N ASN A 63 -28.62 -3.11 3.50
CA ASN A 63 -27.90 -1.99 4.13
C ASN A 63 -27.79 -0.78 3.18
N ARG A 64 -28.94 -0.27 2.74
CA ARG A 64 -29.10 0.89 1.85
C ARG A 64 -30.07 1.90 2.47
N LEU A 65 -29.89 3.17 2.12
CA LEU A 65 -30.83 4.24 2.43
C LEU A 65 -32.07 4.17 1.51
N LYS A 66 -33.12 4.95 1.80
CA LYS A 66 -34.34 5.05 0.97
C LYS A 66 -34.05 5.46 -0.49
N ASN A 67 -32.97 6.21 -0.73
CA ASN A 67 -32.50 6.63 -2.05
C ASN A 67 -31.59 5.58 -2.75
N GLY A 68 -31.44 4.37 -2.22
CA GLY A 68 -30.64 3.30 -2.80
C GLY A 68 -29.14 3.32 -2.47
N ASN A 69 -28.61 4.44 -1.95
CA ASN A 69 -27.19 4.56 -1.57
C ASN A 69 -26.82 3.59 -0.44
N LYS A 70 -25.58 3.09 -0.42
CA LYS A 70 -25.07 2.21 0.65
C LYS A 70 -25.07 2.97 1.98
N LYS A 71 -25.55 2.35 3.06
CA LYS A 71 -25.40 2.91 4.41
C LYS A 71 -23.94 2.76 4.85
N ILE A 72 -23.23 3.89 4.95
CA ILE A 72 -21.90 3.95 5.54
C ILE A 72 -22.06 4.12 7.05
N ASN A 73 -21.51 3.17 7.81
CA ASN A 73 -21.25 3.32 9.23
C ASN A 73 -19.72 3.43 9.36
N VAL A 74 -19.22 4.51 9.97
CA VAL A 74 -17.81 4.56 10.38
C VAL A 74 -17.67 3.70 11.64
N LEU A 75 -16.67 2.83 11.67
CA LEU A 75 -16.36 1.93 12.77
C LEU A 75 -14.88 2.11 13.16
N GLY A 76 -14.52 1.76 14.39
CA GLY A 76 -13.19 2.03 14.94
C GLY A 76 -13.16 3.36 15.68
N ASN A 77 -12.63 4.42 15.06
CA ASN A 77 -12.35 5.68 15.76
C ASN A 77 -13.62 6.57 15.93
N ALA A 78 -13.89 6.97 17.18
CA ALA A 78 -15.04 7.79 17.55
C ALA A 78 -14.96 9.25 17.03
N ILE A 79 -13.75 9.84 16.99
CA ILE A 79 -13.50 11.22 16.51
C ILE A 79 -13.87 11.32 15.03
N ILE A 80 -13.42 10.35 14.23
CA ILE A 80 -13.75 10.26 12.80
C ILE A 80 -15.25 10.00 12.61
N ALA A 81 -15.85 9.12 13.43
CA ALA A 81 -17.28 8.82 13.34
C ALA A 81 -18.21 10.00 13.68
N GLN A 82 -17.78 10.90 14.58
CA GLN A 82 -18.51 12.12 14.93
C GLN A 82 -18.49 13.16 13.80
N ASN A 83 -17.37 13.34 13.11
CA ASN A 83 -17.21 14.35 12.04
C ASN A 83 -17.40 13.77 10.61
N TRP A 84 -18.11 12.65 10.48
CA TRP A 84 -18.38 12.03 9.17
C TRP A 84 -19.71 12.48 8.57
N ASP A 85 -19.68 13.33 7.54
CA ASP A 85 -20.89 13.68 6.79
C ASP A 85 -21.29 12.54 5.84
N LYS A 86 -22.51 12.06 6.02
CA LYS A 86 -23.12 11.00 5.19
C LYS A 86 -23.64 11.51 3.84
N LYS A 87 -23.59 12.83 3.60
CA LYS A 87 -23.91 13.47 2.30
C LYS A 87 -22.69 13.55 1.37
N LEU A 88 -21.49 13.71 1.93
CA LEU A 88 -20.24 13.87 1.18
C LEU A 88 -19.69 12.52 0.70
N THR A 89 -18.86 12.53 -0.34
CA THR A 89 -18.12 11.35 -0.79
C THR A 89 -17.03 10.96 0.23
N LEU A 90 -16.45 9.76 0.08
CA LEU A 90 -15.33 9.33 0.92
C LEU A 90 -14.13 10.29 0.76
N THR A 91 -13.75 10.61 -0.47
CA THR A 91 -12.66 11.55 -0.78
C THR A 91 -12.90 12.93 -0.19
N GLN A 92 -14.12 13.47 -0.31
CA GLN A 92 -14.51 14.76 0.27
C GLN A 92 -14.44 14.77 1.79
N ASN A 93 -14.90 13.70 2.46
CA ASN A 93 -14.80 13.58 3.91
C ASN A 93 -13.33 13.54 4.36
N TYR A 94 -12.51 12.64 3.81
CA TYR A 94 -11.09 12.55 4.19
C TYR A 94 -10.35 13.88 3.99
N ARG A 95 -10.54 14.54 2.83
CA ARG A 95 -10.05 15.92 2.58
C ARG A 95 -10.52 16.93 3.64
N ARG A 96 -11.81 16.92 4.00
CA ARG A 96 -12.39 17.79 5.05
C ARG A 96 -11.79 17.53 6.43
N LEU A 97 -11.47 16.28 6.75
CA LEU A 97 -10.86 15.91 8.04
C LEU A 97 -9.39 16.36 8.13
N GLY A 98 -8.71 16.56 6.99
CA GLY A 98 -7.26 16.77 6.90
C GLY A 98 -6.48 15.46 6.71
N LEU A 99 -7.10 14.44 6.12
CA LEU A 99 -6.53 13.09 5.94
C LEU A 99 -6.45 12.71 4.46
N ALA A 100 -5.41 12.00 4.07
CA ALA A 100 -5.30 11.41 2.73
C ALA A 100 -6.33 10.28 2.54
N SER A 101 -7.05 10.28 1.40
CA SER A 101 -7.99 9.21 1.04
C SER A 101 -7.35 8.03 0.31
N GLN A 102 -6.18 8.25 -0.30
CA GLN A 102 -5.36 7.31 -1.05
C GLN A 102 -3.89 7.71 -0.85
N LEU A 103 -2.96 6.75 -0.86
CA LEU A 103 -1.52 7.02 -0.70
C LEU A 103 -0.83 7.45 -2.00
N ASN A 104 -1.34 6.98 -3.14
CA ASN A 104 -0.76 7.22 -4.46
C ASN A 104 -1.54 8.33 -5.19
N ALA A 105 -0.93 8.89 -6.24
CA ALA A 105 -1.59 9.78 -7.19
C ALA A 105 -2.93 9.18 -7.69
N PRO A 106 -4.05 9.92 -7.65
CA PRO A 106 -5.34 9.40 -8.05
C PRO A 106 -5.41 9.20 -9.57
N THR A 107 -5.82 8.02 -10.02
CA THR A 107 -5.97 7.73 -11.45
C THR A 107 -7.14 8.53 -12.06
N GLY A 108 -6.81 9.53 -12.88
CA GLY A 108 -7.79 10.35 -13.62
C GLY A 108 -8.08 11.69 -12.97
N GLY A 109 -9.19 12.31 -13.37
CA GLY A 109 -9.58 13.65 -12.90
C GLY A 109 -10.08 13.65 -11.45
N ALA A 110 -9.35 14.28 -10.55
CA ALA A 110 -9.85 14.62 -9.22
C ALA A 110 -10.77 15.87 -9.27
N GLU A 111 -11.79 15.91 -8.42
CA GLU A 111 -12.58 17.13 -8.19
C GLU A 111 -11.65 18.26 -7.67
N LYS A 112 -11.76 19.45 -8.26
CA LYS A 112 -11.13 20.70 -7.80
C LYS A 112 -12.20 21.57 -7.12
N LYS A 113 -11.90 22.17 -5.98
CA LYS A 113 -12.81 23.13 -5.33
C LYS A 113 -12.60 24.52 -5.96
N LEU A 114 -13.63 25.36 -5.96
CA LEU A 114 -13.54 26.73 -6.49
C LEU A 114 -12.47 27.58 -5.77
N ALA A 115 -12.21 27.32 -4.48
CA ALA A 115 -11.15 27.97 -3.73
C ALA A 115 -9.74 27.62 -4.24
N ASP A 116 -9.52 26.38 -4.68
CA ASP A 116 -8.24 25.87 -5.19
C ASP A 116 -7.95 26.38 -6.61
N LEU A 117 -8.96 26.95 -7.29
CA LEU A 117 -8.83 27.62 -8.58
C LEU A 117 -8.43 29.10 -8.41
N SER A 118 -8.89 29.75 -7.33
CA SER A 118 -8.53 31.15 -7.03
C SER A 118 -7.11 31.34 -6.48
N SER A 119 -6.46 30.29 -5.95
CA SER A 119 -5.12 30.40 -5.36
C SER A 119 -3.97 30.42 -6.39
N GLY A 120 -4.22 30.03 -7.64
CA GLY A 120 -3.27 30.08 -8.77
C GLY A 120 -2.11 29.08 -8.68
N GLN A 121 -1.41 29.02 -7.55
CA GLN A 121 -0.35 28.05 -7.28
C GLN A 121 -0.96 26.65 -7.13
N GLN A 122 -0.58 25.73 -8.01
CA GLN A 122 -0.73 24.30 -7.73
C GLN A 122 0.34 23.92 -6.71
N HIS A 123 0.03 24.02 -5.41
CA HIS A 123 0.86 23.41 -4.37
C HIS A 123 0.79 21.89 -4.56
N THR A 124 1.74 21.34 -5.30
CA THR A 124 2.03 19.91 -5.32
C THR A 124 2.44 19.50 -3.92
N ASP A 125 1.74 18.51 -3.36
CA ASP A 125 2.10 17.89 -2.09
C ASP A 125 3.58 17.46 -2.13
N SER A 126 4.39 17.91 -1.17
CA SER A 126 5.84 17.68 -1.15
C SER A 126 6.21 16.20 -1.00
N LEU A 127 5.24 15.32 -0.76
CA LEU A 127 5.39 13.86 -0.74
C LEU A 127 5.08 13.20 -2.11
N HIS A 128 4.68 13.98 -3.12
CA HIS A 128 4.14 13.47 -4.38
C HIS A 128 5.23 13.13 -5.41
N LEU A 129 5.83 11.94 -5.27
CA LEU A 129 6.81 11.38 -6.19
C LEU A 129 6.30 11.36 -7.65
N LEU A 130 6.80 12.27 -8.48
CA LEU A 130 6.59 12.28 -9.93
C LEU A 130 7.47 11.21 -10.62
N PRO A 131 6.98 10.53 -11.67
CA PRO A 131 7.81 9.62 -12.45
C PRO A 131 8.90 10.41 -13.20
N SER A 132 10.15 9.97 -13.08
CA SER A 132 11.36 10.64 -13.61
C SER A 132 11.30 11.05 -15.10
N SER A 133 10.46 10.39 -15.91
CA SER A 133 10.31 10.63 -17.34
C SER A 133 9.78 12.02 -17.72
N THR A 134 9.20 12.81 -16.81
CA THR A 134 8.69 14.15 -17.12
C THR A 134 9.72 15.28 -16.97
N ILE A 135 10.87 15.02 -16.34
CA ILE A 135 11.85 16.05 -15.92
C ILE A 135 12.79 16.47 -17.06
N LEU A 136 13.00 15.63 -18.08
CA LEU A 136 14.02 15.80 -19.13
C LEU A 136 13.70 16.87 -20.21
N LYS A 137 13.10 18.00 -19.83
CA LYS A 137 12.76 19.09 -20.76
C LYS A 137 13.80 20.21 -20.74
N MET A 138 14.62 20.24 -21.80
CA MET A 138 15.41 21.40 -22.24
C MET A 138 16.57 21.85 -21.32
N ILE A 139 17.41 20.90 -20.88
CA ILE A 139 18.80 21.26 -20.51
C ILE A 139 19.53 21.64 -21.81
N LYS A 140 20.03 22.88 -21.90
CA LYS A 140 20.97 23.27 -22.96
C LYS A 140 22.37 22.77 -22.59
N PRO A 141 23.16 22.20 -23.53
CA PRO A 141 24.55 21.89 -23.25
C PRO A 141 25.35 23.17 -23.01
N THR A 142 26.16 23.19 -21.95
CA THR A 142 27.09 24.26 -21.61
C THR A 142 28.51 23.72 -21.67
N GLU A 143 29.44 24.50 -22.23
CA GLU A 143 30.85 24.12 -22.34
C GLU A 143 31.62 24.54 -21.07
N ALA A 144 32.39 23.62 -20.50
CA ALA A 144 33.27 23.86 -19.35
C ALA A 144 34.73 23.56 -19.73
N ARG A 145 35.67 24.38 -19.24
CA ARG A 145 37.11 24.15 -19.48
C ARG A 145 37.66 23.19 -18.43
N VAL A 146 38.44 22.20 -18.86
CA VAL A 146 38.96 21.14 -17.99
C VAL A 146 40.48 21.12 -18.06
N GLU A 147 41.11 21.46 -16.94
CA GLU A 147 42.56 21.38 -16.78
C GLU A 147 42.94 19.96 -16.32
N ARG A 148 43.89 19.36 -17.04
CA ARG A 148 44.39 18.01 -16.77
C ARG A 148 45.88 18.06 -16.49
N ASP A 149 46.31 17.19 -15.58
CA ASP A 149 47.73 16.91 -15.31
C ASP A 149 48.40 16.33 -16.58
N PRO A 150 49.49 16.93 -17.11
CA PRO A 150 50.06 16.53 -18.39
C PRO A 150 50.65 15.10 -18.40
N GLU A 151 51.10 14.58 -17.26
CA GLU A 151 51.71 13.23 -17.20
C GLU A 151 50.68 12.13 -16.90
N THR A 152 49.75 12.35 -15.97
CA THR A 152 48.76 11.31 -15.59
C THR A 152 47.42 11.41 -16.32
N GLY A 153 47.17 12.51 -17.04
CA GLY A 153 45.88 12.79 -17.68
C GLY A 153 44.71 13.04 -16.71
N ARG A 154 44.97 13.01 -15.39
CA ARG A 154 43.97 13.19 -14.35
C ARG A 154 43.41 14.61 -14.38
N ILE A 155 42.10 14.74 -14.24
CA ILE A 155 41.44 16.05 -14.12
C ILE A 155 41.85 16.69 -12.80
N LEU A 156 42.47 17.87 -12.87
CA LEU A 156 42.87 18.67 -11.72
C LEU A 156 41.80 19.70 -11.37
N ARG A 157 41.24 20.38 -12.38
CA ARG A 157 40.25 21.44 -12.20
C ARG A 157 39.24 21.47 -13.34
N VAL A 158 37.98 21.71 -13.00
CA VAL A 158 36.94 22.10 -13.96
C VAL A 158 36.63 23.58 -13.72
N ILE A 159 36.87 24.41 -14.72
CA ILE A 159 36.62 25.84 -14.70
C ILE A 159 35.34 26.13 -15.49
N HIS A 160 34.29 26.48 -14.75
CA HIS A 160 33.10 27.14 -15.28
C HIS A 160 33.37 28.65 -15.35
N PRO A 161 32.75 29.40 -16.28
CA PRO A 161 32.90 30.86 -16.33
C PRO A 161 32.31 31.50 -15.06
N GLU A 162 33.00 32.52 -14.50
CA GLU A 162 32.76 33.05 -13.14
C GLU A 162 31.39 33.72 -12.89
N ASN A 163 30.49 33.74 -13.87
CA ASN A 163 29.13 34.30 -13.77
C ASN A 163 28.03 33.24 -13.95
N ASP A 164 28.36 31.94 -13.99
CA ASP A 164 27.37 30.89 -14.31
C ASP A 164 26.28 30.68 -13.24
N ASP A 165 26.40 31.32 -12.07
CA ASP A 165 25.40 31.33 -11.00
C ASP A 165 24.41 32.52 -11.06
N GLU A 166 24.73 33.61 -11.77
CA GLU A 166 23.92 34.83 -11.81
C GLU A 166 23.55 35.25 -13.23
N VAL A 167 22.25 35.17 -13.54
CA VAL A 167 21.69 35.60 -14.83
C VAL A 167 21.20 37.03 -14.73
N GLU A 168 21.68 37.91 -15.61
CA GLU A 168 21.13 39.26 -15.75
C GLU A 168 19.85 39.24 -16.57
N ILE A 169 18.72 39.58 -15.93
CA ILE A 169 17.42 39.69 -16.58
C ILE A 169 16.93 41.13 -16.38
N ALA A 170 16.71 41.85 -17.49
CA ALA A 170 16.29 43.26 -17.50
C ALA A 170 17.14 44.17 -16.58
N GLY A 171 18.46 44.05 -16.65
CA GLY A 171 19.40 44.87 -15.87
C GLY A 171 19.47 44.53 -14.37
N ARG A 172 18.87 43.41 -13.93
CA ARG A 172 18.91 42.96 -12.54
C ARG A 172 19.50 41.55 -12.45
N LYS A 173 20.63 41.42 -11.76
CA LYS A 173 21.25 40.13 -11.43
C LYS A 173 20.29 39.28 -10.60
N ARG A 174 20.09 38.02 -11.00
CA ARG A 174 19.26 37.02 -10.33
C ARG A 174 20.02 35.69 -10.30
N ARG A 175 20.02 35.01 -9.15
CA ARG A 175 20.58 33.66 -9.08
C ARG A 175 19.81 32.71 -9.98
N LYS A 176 20.55 31.84 -10.66
CA LYS A 176 20.06 30.81 -11.58
C LYS A 176 19.22 29.80 -10.79
N ALA A 177 17.97 29.61 -11.20
CA ALA A 177 17.08 28.65 -10.53
C ALA A 177 17.59 27.21 -10.72
N ASN A 178 17.51 26.39 -9.67
CA ASN A 178 17.86 24.98 -9.70
C ASN A 178 16.92 24.23 -10.66
N PRO A 179 17.36 23.81 -11.87
CA PRO A 179 16.46 23.31 -12.90
C PRO A 179 16.06 21.84 -12.69
N LEU A 180 16.64 21.18 -11.68
CA LEU A 180 16.41 19.78 -11.32
C LEU A 180 15.73 19.60 -9.95
N GLU A 181 15.50 20.69 -9.22
CA GLU A 181 14.99 20.70 -7.84
C GLU A 181 15.80 19.77 -6.88
N ASP A 182 17.11 19.60 -7.15
CA ASP A 182 17.99 18.75 -6.34
C ASP A 182 18.12 19.31 -4.90
N PRO A 183 17.68 18.58 -3.86
CA PRO A 183 17.69 19.05 -2.47
C PRO A 183 19.11 19.18 -1.89
N LEU A 184 20.14 18.57 -2.50
CA LEU A 184 21.52 18.71 -2.04
C LEU A 184 22.10 20.09 -2.34
N ASN A 185 21.57 20.82 -3.31
CA ASN A 185 22.06 22.16 -3.67
C ASN A 185 21.60 23.25 -2.68
N GLU A 186 20.52 23.03 -1.94
CA GLU A 186 20.02 23.98 -0.93
C GLU A 186 20.81 23.90 0.38
N VAL A 187 21.14 22.69 0.84
CA VAL A 187 21.82 22.47 2.14
C VAL A 187 23.25 23.02 2.15
N GLY A 188 23.94 23.06 1.01
CA GLY A 188 25.29 23.62 0.89
C GLY A 188 25.38 25.14 1.10
N GLN A 189 24.25 25.86 1.03
CA GLN A 189 24.19 27.32 1.14
C GLN A 189 23.66 27.81 2.51
N ALA A 190 23.37 26.88 3.43
CA ALA A 190 22.94 27.17 4.80
C ALA A 190 24.14 27.51 5.71
N GLY A 191 24.67 28.74 5.59
CA GLY A 191 25.74 29.25 6.45
C GLY A 191 25.39 29.17 7.95
N LEU A 192 26.38 28.83 8.77
CA LEU A 192 26.28 28.59 10.22
C LEU A 192 25.53 29.73 10.95
N GLY A 193 24.26 29.51 11.32
CA GLY A 193 23.50 30.56 12.03
C GLY A 193 22.05 30.30 12.43
N ASN A 194 21.36 29.26 11.93
CA ASN A 194 19.94 29.02 12.26
C ASN A 194 19.62 27.54 12.53
N PRO A 195 19.35 27.11 13.78
CA PRO A 195 18.95 25.74 14.12
C PRO A 195 17.44 25.51 13.90
N SER A 196 16.86 26.15 12.89
CA SER A 196 15.43 26.04 12.56
C SER A 196 15.26 25.73 11.08
N MET A 197 15.29 24.45 10.74
CA MET A 197 14.72 23.93 9.49
C MET A 197 13.20 24.05 9.56
N SER A 198 12.68 25.27 9.40
CA SER A 198 11.25 25.55 9.36
C SER A 198 10.68 25.01 8.05
N ILE A 199 10.27 23.74 8.06
CA ILE A 199 9.60 23.06 6.95
C ILE A 199 8.45 23.97 6.46
N PRO A 200 8.44 24.44 5.20
CA PRO A 200 7.43 25.36 4.68
C PRO A 200 6.12 24.62 4.36
N GLY A 201 5.56 23.97 5.39
CA GLY A 201 4.41 23.06 5.30
C GLY A 201 3.57 23.00 6.57
N SER A 202 3.83 23.86 7.57
CA SER A 202 2.94 24.02 8.74
C SER A 202 1.68 24.83 8.38
N MET A 203 0.92 24.32 7.40
CA MET A 203 -0.52 24.54 7.37
C MET A 203 -1.07 24.04 8.70
N SER A 204 -1.88 24.85 9.41
CA SER A 204 -2.36 24.50 10.74
C SER A 204 -3.05 23.14 10.69
N SER A 205 -2.45 22.15 11.36
CA SER A 205 -2.98 20.78 11.33
C SER A 205 -4.42 20.82 11.83
N SER A 206 -5.32 20.24 11.04
CA SER A 206 -6.75 20.19 11.35
C SER A 206 -6.93 19.74 12.80
N ALA A 207 -7.77 20.42 13.59
CA ALA A 207 -7.96 20.10 15.02
C ALA A 207 -8.39 18.63 15.25
N ILE A 208 -8.94 17.99 14.21
CA ILE A 208 -9.29 16.57 14.16
C ILE A 208 -8.01 15.71 14.08
N VAL A 209 -7.05 16.09 13.24
CA VAL A 209 -5.74 15.43 13.11
C VAL A 209 -4.97 15.57 14.42
N GLN A 210 -4.93 16.76 15.03
CA GLN A 210 -4.33 16.97 16.36
C GLN A 210 -4.95 16.08 17.45
N ALA A 211 -6.27 15.87 17.41
CA ALA A 211 -6.94 14.97 18.34
C ALA A 211 -6.60 13.50 18.09
N LEU A 212 -6.42 13.09 16.82
CA LEU A 212 -5.98 11.74 16.43
C LEU A 212 -4.51 11.49 16.79
N GLU A 213 -3.63 12.46 16.58
CA GLU A 213 -2.21 12.43 17.00
C GLU A 213 -2.10 12.27 18.51
N ARG A 214 -2.90 13.04 19.28
CA ARG A 214 -2.97 12.94 20.73
C ARG A 214 -3.49 11.57 21.20
N GLN A 215 -4.49 11.01 20.52
CA GLN A 215 -4.97 9.66 20.81
C GLN A 215 -3.88 8.61 20.52
N ALA A 216 -3.19 8.72 19.38
CA ALA A 216 -2.12 7.81 18.99
C ALA A 216 -0.95 7.84 19.98
N ALA A 217 -0.56 9.01 20.48
CA ALA A 217 0.48 9.14 21.52
C ALA A 217 0.08 8.45 22.84
N LEU A 218 -1.17 8.61 23.28
CA LEU A 218 -1.70 7.93 24.47
C LEU A 218 -1.79 6.41 24.29
N GLU A 219 -2.15 5.94 23.09
CA GLU A 219 -2.12 4.52 22.75
C GLU A 219 -0.68 3.98 22.70
N GLU A 220 0.27 4.73 22.14
CA GLU A 220 1.69 4.35 22.11
C GLU A 220 2.29 4.28 23.53
N GLU A 221 1.97 5.23 24.41
CA GLU A 221 2.29 5.15 25.83
C GLU A 221 1.69 3.91 26.48
N ALA A 222 0.42 3.60 26.20
CA ALA A 222 -0.24 2.39 26.72
C ALA A 222 0.38 1.10 26.17
N LEU A 223 0.91 1.11 24.95
CA LEU A 223 1.71 0.02 24.37
C LEU A 223 3.07 -0.11 25.06
N LYS A 224 3.80 0.99 25.28
CA LYS A 224 5.07 1.04 26.03
C LYS A 224 4.91 0.54 27.48
N LYS A 225 3.77 0.81 28.10
CA LYS A 225 3.40 0.35 29.46
C LYS A 225 2.97 -1.13 29.54
N LYS A 226 2.92 -1.88 28.42
CA LYS A 226 2.59 -3.32 28.45
C LYS A 226 3.74 -4.14 29.03
N GLN A 227 3.43 -4.85 30.12
CA GLN A 227 4.39 -5.70 30.82
C GLN A 227 4.97 -6.80 29.91
N PRO A 228 6.29 -7.07 29.97
CA PRO A 228 6.92 -8.12 29.18
C PRO A 228 6.47 -9.52 29.64
N ARG A 229 6.53 -10.51 28.73
CA ARG A 229 6.13 -11.90 29.00
C ARG A 229 6.97 -12.52 30.12
N GLN A 230 6.34 -12.67 31.28
CA GLN A 230 6.88 -13.31 32.48
C GLN A 230 7.01 -14.83 32.33
N GLN A 231 7.77 -15.45 33.23
CA GLN A 231 7.81 -16.91 33.42
C GLN A 231 6.65 -17.36 34.31
N SER A 232 6.30 -18.64 34.26
CA SER A 232 5.36 -19.21 35.23
C SER A 232 6.05 -19.56 36.54
N LYS A 233 5.34 -19.46 37.67
CA LYS A 233 5.90 -19.78 39.01
C LYS A 233 6.56 -21.17 39.06
N ARG A 234 5.97 -22.17 38.41
CA ARG A 234 6.51 -23.55 38.35
C ARG A 234 7.82 -23.65 37.57
N GLU A 235 8.02 -22.83 36.53
CA GLU A 235 9.32 -22.72 35.85
C GLU A 235 10.35 -22.03 36.75
N GLU A 236 9.96 -21.01 37.50
CA GLU A 236 10.87 -20.31 38.42
C GLU A 236 11.33 -21.20 39.58
N GLU A 237 10.45 -22.07 40.08
CA GLU A 237 10.80 -23.14 41.04
C GLU A 237 11.70 -24.21 40.41
N TRP A 238 11.43 -24.61 39.17
CA TRP A 238 12.22 -25.60 38.42
C TRP A 238 13.65 -25.12 38.14
N LEU A 239 13.79 -23.89 37.64
CA LEU A 239 15.09 -23.23 37.43
C LEU A 239 15.83 -23.05 38.76
N GLY A 240 15.13 -22.69 39.83
CA GLY A 240 15.71 -22.61 41.18
C GLY A 240 16.30 -23.95 41.65
N ARG A 241 15.61 -25.08 41.40
CA ARG A 241 16.12 -26.42 41.71
C ARG A 241 17.31 -26.83 40.85
N LEU A 242 17.37 -26.40 39.58
CA LEU A 242 18.52 -26.62 38.71
C LEU A 242 19.74 -25.83 39.16
N VAL A 243 19.60 -24.53 39.44
CA VAL A 243 20.68 -23.66 39.95
C VAL A 243 21.18 -24.15 41.31
N ALA A 244 20.28 -24.49 42.23
CA ALA A 244 20.65 -25.01 43.56
C ALA A 244 21.41 -26.35 43.53
N LYS A 245 21.35 -27.12 42.44
CA LYS A 245 22.08 -28.38 42.28
C LYS A 245 23.35 -28.26 41.43
N HIS A 246 23.35 -27.41 40.40
CA HIS A 246 24.41 -27.36 39.38
C HIS A 246 25.18 -26.03 39.31
N GLY A 247 24.80 -25.03 40.12
CA GLY A 247 25.34 -23.68 40.05
C GLY A 247 25.00 -23.03 38.72
N ASP A 248 26.01 -22.56 37.98
CA ASP A 248 25.87 -22.00 36.63
C ASP A 248 26.19 -23.01 35.50
N ASN A 249 26.41 -24.28 35.81
CA ASN A 249 26.82 -25.30 34.83
C ASN A 249 25.64 -25.80 33.96
N ILE A 250 25.27 -25.02 32.94
CA ILE A 250 24.15 -25.32 32.01
C ILE A 250 24.29 -26.72 31.39
N GLY A 251 25.51 -27.12 31.00
CA GLY A 251 25.77 -28.46 30.44
C GLY A 251 25.52 -29.62 31.41
N ALA A 252 25.59 -29.38 32.73
CA ALA A 252 25.21 -30.35 33.75
C ALA A 252 23.69 -30.36 33.99
N MET A 253 23.05 -29.18 33.98
CA MET A 253 21.59 -29.04 34.07
C MET A 253 20.85 -29.78 32.96
N VAL A 254 21.33 -29.70 31.72
CA VAL A 254 20.72 -30.41 30.58
C VAL A 254 20.83 -31.92 30.71
N ARG A 255 21.99 -32.41 31.20
CA ARG A 255 22.27 -33.84 31.41
C ARG A 255 21.51 -34.44 32.61
N ASP A 256 20.94 -33.62 33.49
CA ASP A 256 20.20 -34.09 34.68
C ASP A 256 18.83 -34.69 34.31
N ARG A 257 18.79 -36.00 34.05
CA ARG A 257 17.55 -36.74 33.73
C ARG A 257 16.44 -36.63 34.78
N ARG A 258 16.75 -36.28 36.05
CA ARG A 258 15.75 -36.18 37.13
C ARG A 258 15.14 -34.78 37.22
N LEU A 259 15.96 -33.74 37.07
CA LEU A 259 15.46 -32.36 37.08
C LEU A 259 15.01 -31.87 35.70
N ASN A 260 15.59 -32.38 34.60
CA ASN A 260 15.22 -32.06 33.22
C ASN A 260 14.50 -33.22 32.50
N PRO A 261 13.33 -33.70 32.98
CA PRO A 261 12.65 -34.86 32.41
C PRO A 261 12.14 -34.61 30.98
N MET A 262 11.92 -33.34 30.61
CA MET A 262 11.51 -32.93 29.26
C MET A 262 12.68 -32.71 28.30
N GLN A 263 13.93 -33.02 28.70
CA GLN A 263 15.13 -32.91 27.86
C GLN A 263 15.30 -31.52 27.21
N GLN A 264 15.00 -30.46 27.96
CA GLN A 264 15.15 -29.08 27.51
C GLN A 264 16.60 -28.80 27.11
N THR A 265 16.80 -28.09 26.00
CA THR A 265 18.12 -27.88 25.38
C THR A 265 18.92 -26.78 26.09
N GLU A 266 20.24 -26.79 25.93
CA GLU A 266 21.16 -25.83 26.58
C GLU A 266 20.78 -24.38 26.27
N GLY A 267 20.44 -24.10 25.00
CA GLY A 267 19.97 -22.78 24.57
C GLY A 267 18.66 -22.35 25.23
N ASP A 268 17.73 -23.27 25.50
CA ASP A 268 16.47 -22.90 26.14
C ASP A 268 16.61 -22.73 27.65
N ILE A 269 17.36 -23.61 28.33
CA ILE A 269 17.71 -23.40 29.75
C ILE A 269 18.47 -22.08 29.90
N LYS A 270 19.43 -21.75 29.01
CA LYS A 270 20.15 -20.46 29.02
C LYS A 270 19.20 -19.25 28.89
N ARG A 271 18.24 -19.28 27.96
CA ARG A 271 17.23 -18.21 27.79
C ARG A 271 16.33 -18.07 29.02
N ARG A 272 15.93 -19.18 29.64
CA ARG A 272 15.07 -19.16 30.84
C ARG A 272 15.84 -18.72 32.09
N LEU A 273 17.10 -19.14 32.27
CA LEU A 273 17.96 -18.69 33.36
C LEU A 273 18.25 -17.19 33.29
N LYS A 274 18.51 -16.64 32.08
CA LYS A 274 18.71 -15.19 31.92
C LYS A 274 17.52 -14.40 32.47
N LYS A 275 16.29 -14.72 32.04
CA LYS A 275 15.06 -14.08 32.56
C LYS A 275 14.86 -14.25 34.06
N TRP A 276 15.21 -15.42 34.60
CA TRP A 276 15.07 -15.75 36.01
C TRP A 276 16.06 -14.97 36.89
N LYS A 277 17.29 -14.78 36.41
CA LYS A 277 18.33 -13.93 37.02
C LYS A 277 17.94 -12.44 36.95
N GLU A 278 17.53 -11.97 35.77
CA GLU A 278 17.01 -10.60 35.54
C GLU A 278 15.86 -10.27 36.51
N LYS A 279 14.86 -11.16 36.64
CA LYS A 279 13.73 -10.98 37.57
C LYS A 279 14.14 -10.90 39.04
N ARG A 280 15.28 -11.50 39.42
CA ARG A 280 15.79 -11.57 40.79
C ARG A 280 16.83 -10.48 41.11
N GLY A 281 17.13 -9.58 40.17
CA GLY A 281 18.13 -8.52 40.36
C GLY A 281 19.58 -9.01 40.34
N ALA A 282 19.82 -10.27 39.96
CA ALA A 282 21.16 -10.83 39.81
C ALA A 282 21.63 -10.61 38.36
N ALA A 283 22.16 -9.42 38.08
CA ALA A 283 22.80 -9.07 36.81
C ALA A 283 24.20 -9.71 36.71
#